data_AF-A0A6V8NPT6-F1
#
_entry.id   AF-A0A6V8NPT6-F1
#
_cell.length_a   1.000
_cell.length_b   1.000
_cell.length_c   1.000
_cell.angle_alpha   90.00
_cell.angle_beta   90.00
_cell.angle_gamma   90.00
#
_symmetry.space_group_name_H-M   'P 1'
#
loop_
_entity.id
_entity.type
_entity.pdbx_description
1 polymer ?
#
loop_
_entity_poly.entity_id
_entity_poly.type
_entity_poly.pdbx_seq_one_letter_code
_entity_poly.pdbx_strand_id
1 'polypeptide(L)'
;LDILKKNQAEKKIIFTQFLKSMDYVTTLLERNGISFTTFCGNMTVREKDEAIRRFKADIPVLVSTESGGEGRNLQFCNTIINFDLPWNPMRIEQRIGRLHRIGQTRDVFIFNLSVRGTLEDYIIEILDSKINMFEMVIGEIEPILGHLEEETDFDDLIMDIWMKSADQEGMRDHFEKLGEELAAAKKRYIETRNLDQEIFGEDYEI
;
A
#
# COMPACT_ATOMS: atom_id res chain seq x y z
N LEU A 1 -10.53 10.35 -11.72
CA LEU A 1 -11.66 9.87 -12.55
C LEU A 1 -11.20 8.98 -13.70
N ASP A 2 -10.14 9.35 -14.43
CA ASP A 2 -9.70 8.56 -15.60
C ASP A 2 -9.24 7.14 -15.24
N ILE A 3 -8.61 6.95 -14.08
CA ILE A 3 -8.27 5.62 -13.56
C ILE A 3 -9.52 4.73 -13.44
N LEU A 4 -10.65 5.29 -12.97
CA LEU A 4 -11.89 4.53 -12.80
C LEU A 4 -12.55 4.17 -14.15
N LYS A 5 -12.30 4.96 -15.19
CA LYS A 5 -12.79 4.70 -16.55
C LYS A 5 -11.99 3.60 -17.26
N LYS A 6 -10.76 3.29 -16.81
CA LYS A 6 -9.98 2.17 -17.33
C LYS A 6 -10.53 0.84 -16.78
N ASN A 7 -10.54 -0.21 -17.61
CA ASN A 7 -11.00 -1.55 -17.23
C ASN A 7 -12.33 -1.53 -16.48
N GLN A 8 -13.39 -0.95 -17.05
CA GLN A 8 -14.67 -0.72 -16.33
C GLN A 8 -15.36 -2.00 -15.85
N ALA A 9 -15.11 -3.13 -16.51
CA ALA A 9 -15.57 -4.44 -16.07
C ALA A 9 -14.97 -4.86 -14.72
N GLU A 10 -13.83 -4.26 -14.35
CA GLU A 10 -13.09 -4.63 -13.15
C GLU A 10 -13.44 -3.82 -11.94
N LYS A 11 -13.51 -4.53 -10.81
CA LYS A 11 -13.75 -3.97 -9.48
C LYS A 11 -12.52 -3.21 -9.02
N LYS A 12 -12.74 -2.04 -8.40
CA LYS A 12 -11.68 -1.13 -7.95
C LYS A 12 -11.90 -0.77 -6.50
N ILE A 13 -10.81 -0.75 -5.73
CA ILE A 13 -10.81 -0.24 -4.36
C ILE A 13 -10.06 1.09 -4.30
N ILE A 14 -10.67 2.08 -3.66
CA ILE A 14 -10.04 3.36 -3.32
C ILE A 14 -9.78 3.35 -1.82
N PHE A 15 -8.52 3.44 -1.42
CA PHE A 15 -8.14 3.60 -0.02
C PHE A 15 -7.92 5.06 0.33
N THR A 16 -8.39 5.43 1.52
CA THR A 16 -8.16 6.72 2.16
C THR A 16 -7.78 6.50 3.62
N GLN A 17 -6.88 7.29 4.19
CA GLN A 17 -6.55 7.23 5.61
C GLN A 17 -7.58 7.97 6.45
N PHE A 18 -8.08 9.10 5.94
CA PHE A 18 -8.98 9.98 6.68
C PHE A 18 -10.43 9.88 6.20
N LEU A 19 -11.37 9.91 7.15
CA LEU A 19 -12.81 9.97 6.84
C LEU A 19 -13.17 11.19 5.98
N LYS A 20 -12.50 12.34 6.18
CA LYS A 20 -12.72 13.53 5.34
C LYS A 20 -12.29 13.31 3.89
N SER A 21 -11.19 12.60 3.65
CA SER A 21 -10.77 12.21 2.29
C SER A 21 -11.79 11.28 1.66
N MET A 22 -12.31 10.33 2.45
CA MET A 22 -13.39 9.44 2.02
C MET A 22 -14.64 10.24 1.63
N ASP A 23 -15.09 11.18 2.46
CA ASP A 23 -16.26 12.04 2.16
C ASP A 23 -16.08 12.85 0.87
N TYR A 24 -14.86 13.35 0.63
CA TYR A 24 -14.52 14.04 -0.62
C TYR A 24 -14.62 13.09 -1.82
N VAL A 25 -14.02 11.89 -1.71
CA VAL A 25 -14.03 10.89 -2.78
C VAL A 25 -15.46 10.44 -3.08
N THR A 26 -16.27 10.12 -2.08
CA THR A 26 -17.66 9.68 -2.28
C THR A 26 -18.48 10.78 -2.94
N THR A 27 -18.37 12.03 -2.47
CA THR A 27 -19.03 13.19 -3.11
C THR A 27 -18.62 13.35 -4.58
N LEU A 28 -17.34 13.14 -4.89
CA LEU A 28 -16.85 13.18 -6.27
C LEU A 28 -17.44 12.06 -7.12
N LEU A 29 -17.54 10.84 -6.59
CA LEU A 29 -18.14 9.70 -7.29
C LEU A 29 -19.63 9.91 -7.56
N GLU A 30 -20.38 10.40 -6.57
CA GLU A 30 -21.82 10.72 -6.69
C GLU A 30 -22.06 11.74 -7.79
N ARG A 31 -21.30 12.85 -7.78
CA ARG A 31 -21.40 13.92 -8.80
C ARG A 31 -21.13 13.43 -10.22
N ASN A 32 -20.37 12.35 -10.36
CA ASN A 32 -20.03 11.76 -11.65
C ASN A 32 -20.87 10.51 -11.99
N GLY A 33 -21.90 10.20 -11.19
CA GLY A 33 -22.79 9.06 -11.43
C GLY A 33 -22.11 7.70 -11.31
N ILE A 34 -21.00 7.60 -10.57
CA ILE A 34 -20.27 6.34 -10.39
C ILE A 34 -20.85 5.62 -9.18
N SER A 35 -21.35 4.39 -9.36
CA SER A 35 -21.83 3.58 -8.25
C SER A 35 -20.68 3.09 -7.37
N PHE A 36 -20.80 3.25 -6.06
CA PHE A 36 -19.82 2.79 -5.09
C PHE A 36 -20.49 2.29 -3.81
N THR A 37 -19.71 1.63 -2.96
CA THR A 37 -20.06 1.33 -1.58
C THR A 37 -18.90 1.70 -0.68
N THR A 38 -19.19 1.94 0.60
CA THR A 38 -18.22 2.39 1.59
C THR A 38 -17.84 1.27 2.54
N PHE A 39 -16.63 1.34 3.08
CA PHE A 39 -16.13 0.44 4.11
C PHE A 39 -15.26 1.22 5.10
N CYS A 40 -15.77 1.52 6.28
CA CYS A 40 -15.04 2.30 7.28
C CYS A 40 -15.22 1.75 8.70
N GLY A 41 -14.33 2.19 9.60
CA GLY A 41 -14.23 1.68 10.96
C GLY A 41 -15.49 1.89 11.81
N ASN A 42 -16.27 2.94 11.54
CA ASN A 42 -17.51 3.27 12.26
C ASN A 42 -18.73 2.46 11.80
N MET A 43 -18.60 1.59 10.80
CA MET A 43 -19.67 0.69 10.35
C MET A 43 -19.79 -0.52 11.28
N THR A 44 -21.03 -0.97 11.50
CA THR A 44 -21.33 -2.24 12.15
C THR A 44 -20.83 -3.42 11.30
N VAL A 45 -20.64 -4.59 11.93
CA VAL A 45 -20.24 -5.81 11.23
C VAL A 45 -21.21 -6.14 10.08
N ARG A 46 -22.52 -5.99 10.32
CA ARG A 46 -23.55 -6.25 9.31
C ARG A 46 -23.46 -5.31 8.11
N GLU A 47 -23.21 -4.03 8.34
CA GLU A 47 -23.03 -3.05 7.26
C GLU A 47 -21.76 -3.34 6.46
N LYS A 48 -20.67 -3.74 7.14
CA LYS A 48 -19.41 -4.15 6.49
C LYS A 48 -19.62 -5.38 5.60
N ASP A 49 -20.35 -6.39 6.07
CA ASP A 49 -20.67 -7.59 5.29
C ASP A 49 -21.52 -7.26 4.06
N GLU A 50 -22.52 -6.41 4.23
CA GLU A 50 -23.39 -5.96 3.12
C GLU A 50 -22.61 -5.16 2.08
N ALA A 51 -21.70 -4.27 2.49
CA ALA A 51 -20.85 -3.51 1.60
C ALA A 51 -19.97 -4.43 0.73
N ILE A 52 -19.33 -5.45 1.33
CA ILE A 52 -18.54 -6.43 0.57
C ILE A 52 -19.41 -7.26 -0.36
N ARG A 53 -20.61 -7.67 0.09
CA ARG A 53 -21.56 -8.42 -0.73
C ARG A 53 -21.95 -7.64 -1.99
N ARG A 54 -22.30 -6.36 -1.83
CA ARG A 54 -22.65 -5.45 -2.94
C ARG A 54 -21.46 -5.17 -3.85
N PHE A 55 -20.27 -4.96 -3.28
CA PHE A 55 -19.04 -4.76 -4.04
C PHE A 55 -18.72 -5.98 -4.93
N LYS A 56 -18.84 -7.18 -4.38
CA LYS A 56 -18.62 -8.43 -5.12
C LYS A 56 -19.66 -8.66 -6.22
N ALA A 57 -20.92 -8.30 -5.96
CA ALA A 57 -22.02 -8.52 -6.90
C ALA A 57 -22.06 -7.46 -8.02
N ASP A 58 -22.53 -6.26 -7.71
CA ASP A 58 -23.00 -5.29 -8.71
C ASP A 58 -22.28 -3.94 -8.65
N ILE A 59 -21.70 -3.57 -7.51
CA ILE A 59 -21.06 -2.26 -7.33
C ILE A 59 -19.61 -2.28 -7.82
N PRO A 60 -19.18 -1.36 -8.71
CA PRO A 60 -17.84 -1.39 -9.31
C PRO A 60 -16.73 -0.83 -8.43
N VAL A 61 -17.06 0.04 -7.46
CA VAL A 61 -16.07 0.75 -6.63
C VAL A 61 -16.34 0.55 -5.14
N LEU A 62 -15.29 0.22 -4.40
CA LEU A 62 -15.28 0.23 -2.93
C LEU A 62 -14.41 1.39 -2.45
N VAL A 63 -14.94 2.26 -1.58
CA VAL A 63 -14.14 3.30 -0.90
C VAL A 63 -13.93 2.85 0.53
N SER A 64 -12.67 2.63 0.93
CA SER A 64 -12.32 2.06 2.23
C SER A 64 -11.41 2.98 3.04
N THR A 65 -11.70 3.15 4.33
CA THR A 65 -10.68 3.62 5.28
C THR A 65 -9.76 2.49 5.73
N GLU A 66 -8.57 2.84 6.21
CA GLU A 66 -7.63 1.87 6.76
C GLU A 66 -8.24 1.04 7.89
N SER A 67 -8.84 1.72 8.87
CA SER A 67 -9.50 1.15 10.05
C SER A 67 -10.74 0.31 9.74
N GLY A 68 -11.19 0.34 8.48
CA GLY A 68 -12.24 -0.55 8.00
C GLY A 68 -11.69 -1.92 7.62
N GLY A 69 -10.70 -1.97 6.73
CA GLY A 69 -10.48 -3.14 5.88
C GLY A 69 -9.80 -4.36 6.50
N GLU A 70 -9.45 -4.37 7.79
CA GLU A 70 -8.73 -5.49 8.41
C GLU A 70 -9.44 -6.84 8.18
N GLY A 71 -8.68 -7.81 7.64
CA GLY A 71 -9.08 -9.21 7.54
C GLY A 71 -10.02 -9.60 6.39
N ARG A 72 -10.42 -8.70 5.48
CA ARG A 72 -11.34 -9.07 4.37
C ARG A 72 -10.59 -9.52 3.11
N ASN A 73 -10.99 -10.66 2.56
CA ASN A 73 -10.48 -11.18 1.28
C ASN A 73 -11.12 -10.42 0.10
N LEU A 74 -10.28 -9.72 -0.67
CA LEU A 74 -10.69 -8.89 -1.81
C LEU A 74 -10.09 -9.38 -3.14
N GLN A 75 -9.71 -10.66 -3.25
CA GLN A 75 -9.08 -11.26 -4.44
C GLN A 75 -9.90 -11.17 -5.74
N PHE A 76 -11.18 -10.83 -5.67
CA PHE A 76 -12.01 -10.56 -6.86
C PHE A 76 -11.78 -9.17 -7.45
N CYS A 77 -11.17 -8.27 -6.67
CA CYS A 77 -10.68 -6.96 -7.09
C CYS A 77 -9.24 -7.07 -7.58
N ASN A 78 -8.89 -6.31 -8.61
CA ASN A 78 -7.53 -6.29 -9.15
C ASN A 78 -6.95 -4.88 -9.30
N THR A 79 -7.64 -3.84 -8.82
CA THR A 79 -7.16 -2.46 -8.92
C THR A 79 -7.23 -1.77 -7.56
N ILE A 80 -6.08 -1.32 -7.07
CA ILE A 80 -5.92 -0.52 -5.86
C ILE A 80 -5.64 0.92 -6.26
N ILE A 81 -6.36 1.86 -5.66
CA ILE A 81 -6.13 3.29 -5.79
C ILE A 81 -5.90 3.83 -4.38
N ASN A 82 -4.65 4.13 -4.04
CA ASN A 82 -4.31 4.81 -2.80
C ASN A 82 -4.51 6.32 -3.04
N PHE A 83 -5.64 6.87 -2.57
CA PHE A 83 -5.92 8.30 -2.68
C PHE A 83 -4.97 9.13 -1.82
N ASP A 84 -4.63 8.57 -0.66
CA ASP A 84 -3.56 9.02 0.21
C ASP A 84 -2.82 7.77 0.73
N LEU A 85 -1.49 7.84 0.73
CA LEU A 85 -0.62 6.71 1.01
C LEU A 85 -0.19 6.70 2.48
N PRO A 86 -0.30 5.58 3.22
CA PRO A 86 0.29 5.48 4.54
C PRO A 86 1.81 5.57 4.41
N TRP A 87 2.46 6.17 5.40
CA TRP A 87 3.91 6.34 5.38
C TRP A 87 4.62 5.02 5.65
N ASN A 88 4.09 4.21 6.57
CA ASN A 88 4.59 2.86 6.85
C ASN A 88 4.38 1.88 5.66
N PRO A 89 5.45 1.33 5.08
CA PRO A 89 5.37 0.39 3.95
C PRO A 89 4.63 -0.90 4.28
N MET A 90 4.68 -1.37 5.54
CA MET A 90 3.96 -2.58 5.94
C MET A 90 2.46 -2.46 5.73
N ARG A 91 1.91 -1.27 5.96
CA ARG A 91 0.48 -1.00 5.72
C ARG A 91 0.15 -1.12 4.23
N ILE A 92 1.05 -0.68 3.35
CA ILE A 92 0.89 -0.80 1.90
C ILE A 92 0.96 -2.28 1.48
N GLU A 93 1.94 -3.03 1.97
CA GLU A 93 2.08 -4.45 1.68
C GLU A 93 0.84 -5.24 2.10
N GLN A 94 0.33 -4.98 3.30
CA GLN A 94 -0.90 -5.59 3.80
C GLN A 94 -2.11 -5.27 2.92
N ARG A 95 -2.21 -4.06 2.35
CA ARG A 95 -3.26 -3.71 1.38
C ARG A 95 -3.12 -4.55 0.11
N ILE A 96 -1.91 -4.69 -0.42
CA ILE A 96 -1.62 -5.48 -1.63
C ILE A 96 -1.95 -6.95 -1.40
N GLY A 97 -1.57 -7.51 -0.25
CA GLY A 97 -1.83 -8.90 0.14
C GLY A 97 -3.31 -9.27 0.27
N ARG A 98 -4.22 -8.29 0.34
CA ARG A 98 -5.68 -8.53 0.32
C ARG A 98 -6.21 -8.82 -1.09
N LEU A 99 -5.51 -8.39 -2.13
CA LEU A 99 -5.91 -8.57 -3.54
C LEU A 99 -5.02 -9.58 -4.26
N HIS A 100 -3.71 -9.52 -4.00
CA HIS A 100 -2.70 -10.39 -4.57
C HIS A 100 -2.25 -11.41 -3.51
N ARG A 101 -2.67 -12.67 -3.64
CA ARG A 101 -2.04 -13.78 -2.90
C ARG A 101 -1.35 -14.70 -3.89
N ILE A 102 -0.42 -15.51 -3.39
CA ILE A 102 0.24 -16.59 -4.14
C ILE A 102 -0.83 -17.40 -4.91
N GLY A 103 -0.68 -17.48 -6.23
CA GLY A 103 -1.60 -18.19 -7.14
C GLY A 103 -2.66 -17.32 -7.85
N GLN A 104 -2.72 -16.01 -7.60
CA GLN A 104 -3.51 -15.10 -8.42
C GLN A 104 -2.88 -14.96 -9.82
N THR A 105 -3.64 -15.20 -10.88
CA THR A 105 -3.16 -15.13 -12.28
C THR A 105 -3.52 -13.82 -12.98
N ARG A 106 -4.28 -12.96 -12.29
CA ARG A 106 -4.77 -11.68 -12.82
C ARG A 106 -3.80 -10.56 -12.44
N ASP A 107 -3.48 -9.73 -13.41
CA ASP A 107 -2.69 -8.52 -13.18
C ASP A 107 -3.36 -7.62 -12.14
N VAL A 108 -2.57 -7.22 -11.14
CA VAL A 108 -2.97 -6.28 -10.11
C VAL A 108 -2.39 -4.92 -10.43
N PHE A 109 -3.24 -3.91 -10.50
CA PHE A 109 -2.85 -2.53 -10.77
C PHE A 109 -2.88 -1.72 -9.48
N ILE A 110 -1.77 -1.07 -9.15
CA ILE A 110 -1.66 -0.21 -7.97
C ILE A 110 -1.42 1.22 -8.45
N PHE A 111 -2.30 2.13 -8.05
CA PHE A 111 -2.20 3.55 -8.33
C PHE A 111 -2.00 4.31 -7.03
N ASN A 112 -0.83 4.90 -6.83
CA ASN A 112 -0.53 5.76 -5.69
C ASN A 112 -0.70 7.22 -6.12
N LEU A 113 -1.63 7.94 -5.47
CA LEU A 113 -1.80 9.37 -5.70
C LEU A 113 -0.97 10.14 -4.67
N SER A 114 -0.08 11.00 -5.16
CA SER A 114 0.68 11.97 -4.36
C SER A 114 0.62 13.35 -5.00
N VAL A 115 0.90 14.36 -4.19
CA VAL A 115 1.12 15.73 -4.67
C VAL A 115 2.62 15.95 -4.76
N ARG A 116 3.09 16.47 -5.90
CA ARG A 116 4.53 16.65 -6.12
C ARG A 116 5.19 17.51 -5.04
N GLY A 117 6.32 17.04 -4.55
CA GLY A 117 7.11 17.74 -3.53
C GLY A 117 6.49 17.71 -2.13
N THR A 118 5.46 16.90 -1.88
CA THR A 118 5.02 16.57 -0.51
C THR A 118 5.77 15.37 0.04
N LEU A 119 5.65 15.16 1.33
CA LEU A 119 6.24 14.04 2.06
C LEU A 119 5.91 12.69 1.40
N GLU A 120 4.66 12.49 1.00
CA GLU A 120 4.18 11.27 0.36
C GLU A 120 4.86 11.02 -1.00
N ASP A 121 5.22 12.08 -1.73
CA ASP A 121 5.94 11.97 -3.01
C ASP A 121 7.33 11.36 -2.81
N TYR A 122 8.06 11.85 -1.80
CA TYR A 122 9.39 11.33 -1.43
C TYR A 122 9.32 9.88 -0.92
N ILE A 123 8.30 9.56 -0.12
CA ILE A 123 8.09 8.19 0.35
C ILE A 123 7.85 7.26 -0.85
N ILE A 124 6.95 7.61 -1.77
CA ILE A 124 6.70 6.80 -2.98
C ILE A 124 7.98 6.60 -3.78
N GLU A 125 8.76 7.66 -3.98
CA GLU A 125 10.01 7.60 -4.74
C GLU A 125 11.00 6.61 -4.13
N ILE A 126 11.14 6.58 -2.80
CA ILE A 126 12.02 5.62 -2.11
C ILE A 126 11.47 4.20 -2.21
N LEU A 127 10.18 4.02 -1.94
CA LEU A 127 9.54 2.70 -1.98
C LEU A 127 9.60 2.08 -3.38
N ASP A 128 9.51 2.90 -4.43
CA ASP A 128 9.63 2.46 -5.81
C ASP A 128 11.09 2.26 -6.24
N SER A 129 11.94 3.29 -6.09
CA SER A 129 13.28 3.29 -6.71
C SER A 129 14.37 2.56 -5.90
N LYS A 130 14.27 2.57 -4.56
CA LYS A 130 15.33 2.04 -3.69
C LYS A 130 15.06 0.61 -3.28
N ILE A 131 13.80 0.29 -2.98
CA ILE A 131 13.42 -1.06 -2.55
C ILE A 131 12.58 -1.82 -3.58
N ASN A 132 12.09 -1.22 -4.66
CA ASN A 132 11.18 -1.88 -5.62
C ASN A 132 10.02 -2.59 -4.91
N MET A 133 9.43 -1.92 -3.93
CA MET A 133 8.45 -2.50 -3.02
C MET A 133 7.29 -3.16 -3.76
N PHE A 134 6.83 -2.54 -4.85
CA PHE A 134 5.67 -2.99 -5.61
C PHE A 134 5.93 -4.23 -6.48
N GLU A 135 7.20 -4.63 -6.63
CA GLU A 135 7.63 -5.83 -7.36
C GLU A 135 8.01 -6.99 -6.43
N MET A 136 8.13 -6.72 -5.12
CA MET A 136 8.56 -7.71 -4.13
C MET A 136 7.50 -8.77 -3.84
N VAL A 137 7.95 -9.93 -3.39
CA VAL A 137 7.07 -10.96 -2.84
C VAL A 137 6.59 -10.49 -1.46
N ILE A 138 5.32 -10.73 -1.16
CA ILE A 138 4.74 -10.40 0.16
C ILE A 138 5.52 -11.13 1.26
N GLY A 139 5.94 -10.39 2.28
CA GLY A 139 6.74 -10.86 3.41
C GLY A 139 8.23 -10.56 3.27
N GLU A 140 8.71 -10.10 2.10
CA GLU A 140 10.11 -9.71 1.94
C GLU A 140 10.40 -8.32 2.53
N ILE A 141 9.37 -7.52 2.83
CA ILE A 141 9.54 -6.15 3.35
C ILE A 141 9.87 -6.16 4.85
N GLU A 142 9.27 -7.05 5.64
CA GLU A 142 9.48 -7.10 7.10
C GLU A 142 10.96 -7.29 7.48
N PRO A 143 11.74 -8.22 6.90
CA PRO A 143 13.18 -8.33 7.14
C PRO A 143 13.99 -7.09 6.74
N ILE A 144 13.54 -6.35 5.71
CA ILE A 144 14.23 -5.15 5.22
C ILE A 144 14.02 -4.00 6.21
N LEU A 145 12.80 -3.85 6.73
CA LEU A 145 12.46 -2.80 7.70
C LEU A 145 12.96 -3.12 9.11
N GLY A 146 12.97 -4.38 9.53
CA GLY A 146 13.44 -4.79 10.86
C GLY A 146 14.89 -4.39 11.17
N HIS A 147 15.70 -4.08 10.15
CA HIS A 147 17.04 -3.54 10.33
C HIS A 147 17.10 -2.03 10.64
N LEU A 148 16.00 -1.30 10.42
CA LEU A 148 15.84 0.11 10.77
C LEU A 148 15.08 0.29 12.10
N GLU A 149 14.26 -0.69 12.48
CA GLU A 149 13.25 -0.63 13.54
C GLU A 149 13.71 -1.20 14.90
N GLU A 150 14.97 -1.09 15.31
CA GLU A 150 15.34 -1.61 16.64
C GLU A 150 14.60 -0.89 17.80
N GLU A 151 14.12 0.37 17.62
CA GLU A 151 13.35 1.07 18.67
C GLU A 151 12.23 2.06 18.21
N THR A 152 11.89 2.21 16.92
CA THR A 152 10.96 3.28 16.47
C THR A 152 10.04 2.86 15.32
N ASP A 153 8.75 3.23 15.39
CA ASP A 153 7.78 3.01 14.31
C ASP A 153 8.20 3.79 13.05
N PHE A 154 8.02 3.20 11.86
CA PHE A 154 8.34 3.87 10.59
C PHE A 154 7.62 5.22 10.44
N ASP A 155 6.37 5.34 10.90
CA ASP A 155 5.63 6.61 10.86
C ASP A 155 6.33 7.70 11.70
N ASP A 156 6.90 7.32 12.85
CA ASP A 156 7.66 8.22 13.73
C ASP A 156 9.01 8.62 13.13
N LEU A 157 9.71 7.70 12.46
CA LEU A 157 10.95 7.98 11.72
C LEU A 157 10.72 9.02 10.63
N ILE A 158 9.67 8.85 9.83
CA ILE A 158 9.27 9.80 8.79
C ILE A 158 8.95 11.18 9.39
N MET A 159 8.21 11.20 10.50
CA MET A 159 7.85 12.44 11.17
C MET A 159 9.10 13.15 11.73
N ASP A 160 10.05 12.42 12.30
CA ASP A 160 11.30 12.95 12.81
C ASP A 160 12.17 13.57 11.70
N ILE A 161 12.30 12.88 10.57
CA ILE A 161 12.97 13.41 9.36
C ILE A 161 12.32 14.72 8.93
N TRP A 162 10.99 14.76 8.85
CA TRP A 162 10.25 15.96 8.45
C TRP A 162 10.46 17.11 9.44
N MET A 163 10.38 16.86 10.75
CA MET A 163 10.57 17.87 11.79
C MET A 163 12.00 18.43 11.86
N LYS A 164 13.01 17.60 11.56
CA LYS A 164 14.43 18.00 11.54
C LYS A 164 14.83 18.76 10.28
N SER A 165 13.99 18.73 9.25
CA SER A 165 14.27 19.37 7.98
C SER A 165 13.84 20.84 7.99
N ALA A 166 14.80 21.75 7.85
CA ALA A 166 14.53 23.19 7.86
C ALA A 166 13.83 23.70 6.59
N ASP A 167 14.05 23.01 5.47
CA ASP A 167 13.50 23.32 4.15
C ASP A 167 13.35 22.05 3.29
N GLN A 168 12.92 22.23 2.03
CA GLN A 168 12.72 21.11 1.11
C GLN A 168 14.03 20.43 0.67
N GLU A 169 15.16 21.15 0.68
CA GLU A 169 16.46 20.60 0.28
C GLU A 169 17.00 19.68 1.38
N GLY A 170 16.97 20.14 2.63
CA GLY A 170 17.31 19.31 3.79
C GLY A 170 16.40 18.08 3.91
N MET A 171 15.10 18.22 3.61
CA MET A 171 14.19 17.07 3.57
C MET A 171 14.61 16.04 2.53
N ARG A 172 14.94 16.48 1.31
CA ARG A 172 15.45 15.58 0.25
C ARG A 172 16.70 14.83 0.70
N ASP A 173 17.66 15.54 1.28
CA ASP A 173 18.91 14.93 1.73
C ASP A 173 18.69 13.87 2.82
N HIS A 174 17.78 14.11 3.75
CA HIS A 174 17.43 13.12 4.77
C HIS A 174 16.69 11.91 4.19
N PHE A 175 15.77 12.13 3.26
CA PHE A 175 15.05 11.06 2.58
C PHE A 175 15.97 10.23 1.67
N GLU A 176 16.94 10.84 0.99
CA GLU A 176 17.93 10.12 0.19
C GLU A 176 18.76 9.18 1.07
N LYS A 177 19.21 9.65 2.25
CA LYS A 177 19.93 8.81 3.23
C LYS A 177 19.08 7.63 3.71
N LEU A 178 17.82 7.87 4.06
CA LEU A 178 16.88 6.78 4.40
C LEU A 178 16.76 5.77 3.25
N GLY A 179 16.67 6.26 2.01
CA GLY A 179 16.63 5.44 0.82
C GLY A 179 17.88 4.57 0.62
N GLU A 180 19.07 5.13 0.88
CA GLU A 180 20.35 4.39 0.83
C GLU A 180 20.41 3.29 1.90
N GLU A 181 19.96 3.59 3.13
CA GLU A 181 19.90 2.62 4.23
C GLU A 181 18.95 1.46 3.92
N LEU A 182 17.76 1.77 3.40
CA LEU A 182 16.79 0.77 2.93
C LEU A 182 17.34 -0.08 1.79
N ALA A 183 18.03 0.53 0.82
CA ALA A 183 18.65 -0.20 -0.29
C ALA A 183 19.75 -1.14 0.20
N ALA A 184 20.56 -0.70 1.17
CA ALA A 184 21.58 -1.55 1.79
C ALA A 184 20.96 -2.70 2.58
N ALA A 185 19.88 -2.45 3.34
CA ALA A 185 19.12 -3.48 4.05
C ALA A 185 18.53 -4.52 3.08
N LYS A 186 17.90 -4.07 1.99
CA LYS A 186 17.42 -4.96 0.91
C LYS A 186 18.53 -5.82 0.32
N LYS A 187 19.70 -5.22 0.03
CA LYS A 187 20.83 -5.96 -0.54
C LYS A 187 21.30 -7.07 0.41
N ARG A 188 21.46 -6.76 1.71
CA ARG A 188 21.82 -7.76 2.73
C ARG A 188 20.78 -8.87 2.81
N TYR A 189 19.50 -8.54 2.81
CA TYR A 189 18.42 -9.54 2.81
C TYR A 189 18.52 -10.49 1.61
N ILE A 190 18.72 -9.96 0.39
CA ILE A 190 18.87 -10.77 -0.83
C ILE A 190 20.11 -11.67 -0.75
N GLU A 191 21.24 -11.15 -0.26
CA GLU A 191 22.48 -11.93 -0.07
C GLU A 191 22.26 -13.08 0.91
N THR A 192 21.65 -12.82 2.07
CA THR A 192 21.31 -13.86 3.07
C THR A 192 20.37 -14.91 2.47
N ARG A 193 19.31 -14.48 1.78
CA ARG A 193 18.33 -15.40 1.17
C ARG A 193 18.97 -16.29 0.09
N ASN A 194 19.87 -15.74 -0.72
CA ASN A 194 20.58 -16.51 -1.74
C ASN A 194 21.55 -17.51 -1.11
N LEU A 195 22.27 -17.12 -0.06
CA LEU A 195 23.14 -18.02 0.71
C LEU A 195 22.34 -19.17 1.34
N ASP A 196 21.19 -18.87 1.94
CA ASP A 196 20.31 -19.90 2.51
C ASP A 196 19.81 -20.88 1.43
N GLN A 197 19.47 -20.39 0.23
CA GLN A 197 19.10 -21.25 -0.90
C GLN A 197 20.27 -22.11 -1.40
N GLU A 198 21.49 -21.58 -1.45
CA GLU A 198 22.68 -22.36 -1.84
C GLU A 198 23.04 -23.43 -0.81
N ILE A 199 22.86 -23.14 0.49
CA ILE A 199 23.23 -24.05 1.58
C ILE A 199 22.16 -25.12 1.80
N PHE A 200 20.87 -24.77 1.73
CA PHE A 200 19.75 -25.65 2.12
C PHE A 200 18.84 -26.05 0.95
N GLY A 201 19.08 -25.56 -0.27
CA GLY A 201 18.23 -25.82 -1.43
C GLY A 201 18.28 -27.26 -1.96
N GLU A 202 19.36 -28.00 -1.70
CA GLU A 202 19.48 -29.42 -2.09
C GLU A 202 18.79 -30.38 -1.11
N ASP A 203 18.51 -29.97 0.13
CA ASP A 203 17.98 -30.85 1.19
C ASP A 203 16.45 -31.04 1.16
N TYR A 204 15.73 -30.37 0.24
CA TYR A 204 14.25 -30.42 0.15
C TYR A 204 13.72 -31.01 -1.18
N GLU A 205 14.56 -31.56 -2.06
CA GLU A 205 14.11 -32.45 -3.13
C GLU A 205 14.05 -33.91 -2.64
N ILE A 206 12.97 -34.26 -1.90
CA ILE A 206 12.56 -35.66 -1.66
C ILE A 206 11.08 -35.83 -2.02
#